data_AF-A0AA50CSM0-F1
#
_entry.id   AF-A0AA50CSM0-F1
#
_cell.length_a   1.000
_cell.length_b   1.000
_cell.length_c   1.000
_cell.angle_alpha   90.00
_cell.angle_beta   90.00
_cell.angle_gamma   90.00
#
_symmetry.space_group_name_H-M   'P 1'
#
loop_
_entity.id
_entity.type
_entity.pdbx_description
1 polymer ?
#
loop_
_entity_poly.entity_id
_entity_poly.type
_entity_poly.pdbx_seq_one_letter_code
_entity_poly.pdbx_strand_id
1 'polypeptide(L)'
;MTINNVEPEVPSQPTLRVRRLRLHTQHQAVVVMRTDCHVCRSEGLSARTQVLVSIGARQVQATLFQVEGDALLAQDEVGLSETAWQILGVSENDNVTVTHPPAVESLTSVRRRIYGNRLDAHAFAEIVSDVVAGRYTEVHLAAFLTASAALPLDESETVDLTRAMVDVGDRMSWNAPIVVDKHCVGGLPGNRTTPIVVAIVAANGLVMPKTSSRAITSPAGTADTMETLAPVDLSIETLRRVVEAEGGCIAWGGAVHLSPADDIFVRIERELDVDTEGQLVASVLSKKIAAGSTHVVIDIPVGATAKVRSEAAADQLASRLSAVAARFDLALTCVQTDGSQPVGRGIGPGLEAFDVLAVLQNAPDAPDDLRRRAILLAGAALEIGGKAAKGKGEALALATLVDGRAWSKFMAICEAQGGLREPPKAAQVHPLIASRAGRVVHINNRKIARLAKLAGAPESKAAGVQMAVRLGDEIASGQPLLHVHAETAGELGYALDYAAHAGDLFEVES
;
A
#
# COMPACT_ATOMS: atom_id res chain seq x y z
N MET A 1 -18.46 -39.75 -51.55
CA MET A 1 -18.16 -38.29 -51.49
C MET A 1 -17.84 -37.96 -50.06
N THR A 2 -16.56 -37.96 -49.72
CA THR A 2 -16.04 -37.55 -48.41
C THR A 2 -15.80 -36.06 -48.49
N ILE A 3 -16.52 -35.28 -47.69
CA ILE A 3 -16.36 -33.83 -47.61
C ILE A 3 -15.09 -33.61 -46.78
N ASN A 4 -14.01 -33.20 -47.45
CA ASN A 4 -12.78 -32.78 -46.77
C ASN A 4 -13.10 -31.50 -45.98
N ASN A 5 -13.11 -31.60 -44.65
CA ASN A 5 -13.01 -30.45 -43.77
C ASN A 5 -11.61 -29.85 -43.94
N VAL A 6 -11.51 -28.87 -44.83
CA VAL A 6 -10.36 -27.97 -44.86
C VAL A 6 -10.60 -26.97 -43.73
N GLU A 7 -9.91 -27.14 -42.61
CA GLU A 7 -9.82 -26.07 -41.62
C GLU A 7 -9.23 -24.84 -42.32
N PRO A 8 -9.83 -23.65 -42.17
CA PRO A 8 -9.34 -22.46 -42.85
C PRO A 8 -7.91 -22.15 -42.37
N GLU A 9 -6.95 -22.11 -43.30
CA GLU A 9 -5.62 -21.56 -43.05
C GLU A 9 -5.76 -20.08 -42.67
N VAL A 10 -5.64 -19.78 -41.38
CA VAL A 10 -5.57 -18.41 -40.89
C VAL A 10 -4.20 -17.85 -41.31
N PRO A 11 -4.13 -16.76 -42.10
CA PRO A 11 -2.85 -16.21 -42.51
C PRO A 11 -2.00 -15.81 -41.28
N SER A 12 -0.69 -16.04 -41.36
CA SER A 12 0.24 -15.62 -40.30
C SER A 12 0.11 -14.13 -40.06
N GLN A 13 -0.12 -13.74 -38.80
CA GLN A 13 -0.26 -12.33 -38.47
C GLN A 13 1.04 -11.57 -38.71
N PRO A 14 0.98 -10.37 -39.32
CA PRO A 14 2.15 -9.52 -39.50
C PRO A 14 2.76 -9.16 -38.14
N THR A 15 4.09 -9.13 -38.10
CA THR A 15 4.84 -8.75 -36.90
C THR A 15 5.32 -7.31 -36.97
N LEU A 16 5.57 -6.71 -35.81
CA LEU A 16 6.21 -5.41 -35.64
C LEU A 16 7.49 -5.59 -34.81
N ARG A 17 8.54 -4.82 -35.12
CA ARG A 17 9.78 -4.77 -34.36
C ARG A 17 9.60 -3.86 -33.14
N VAL A 18 9.96 -4.33 -31.95
CA VAL A 18 9.83 -3.51 -30.74
C VAL A 18 10.92 -2.45 -30.65
N ARG A 19 10.54 -1.27 -30.16
CA ARG A 19 11.43 -0.15 -29.86
C ARG A 19 11.23 0.35 -28.44
N ARG A 20 12.32 0.51 -27.67
CA ARG A 20 12.23 1.00 -26.29
C ARG A 20 12.12 2.52 -26.27
N LEU A 21 10.96 3.04 -25.87
CA LEU A 21 10.74 4.48 -25.81
C LEU A 21 11.27 5.14 -24.52
N ARG A 22 11.55 4.36 -23.47
CA ARG A 22 11.80 4.87 -22.11
C ARG A 22 10.68 5.78 -21.59
N LEU A 23 9.46 5.51 -22.05
CA LEU A 23 8.25 6.20 -21.62
C LEU A 23 7.79 5.61 -20.29
N HIS A 24 7.79 6.42 -19.24
CA HIS A 24 7.29 6.05 -17.93
C HIS A 24 5.81 6.42 -17.80
N THR A 25 4.95 5.41 -17.89
CA THR A 25 3.48 5.53 -17.78
C THR A 25 2.96 4.97 -16.46
N GLN A 26 3.82 4.97 -15.44
CA GLN A 26 3.59 4.36 -14.12
C GLN A 26 3.19 2.87 -14.25
N HIS A 27 1.89 2.57 -14.13
CA HIS A 27 1.35 1.21 -14.14
C HIS A 27 0.64 0.83 -15.44
N GLN A 28 0.44 1.79 -16.35
CA GLN A 28 -0.29 1.53 -17.58
C GLN A 28 0.66 1.02 -18.67
N ALA A 29 0.38 -0.16 -19.21
CA ALA A 29 1.04 -0.61 -20.44
C ALA A 29 0.57 0.27 -21.61
N VAL A 30 1.51 0.96 -22.25
CA VAL A 30 1.24 1.84 -23.39
C VAL A 30 2.08 1.36 -24.56
N VAL A 31 1.46 1.32 -25.73
CA VAL A 31 2.15 1.13 -27.00
C VAL A 31 1.94 2.31 -27.91
N VAL A 32 2.96 2.67 -28.65
CA VAL A 32 2.96 3.76 -29.61
C VAL A 32 3.25 3.19 -30.98
N MET A 33 2.43 3.48 -31.96
CA MET A 33 2.61 3.03 -33.34
C MET A 33 2.37 4.17 -34.31
N ARG A 34 2.89 4.04 -35.53
CA ARG A 34 2.58 5.03 -36.56
C ARG A 34 1.13 4.95 -37.02
N THR A 35 0.53 6.10 -37.29
CA THR A 35 -0.84 6.20 -37.84
C THR A 35 -1.02 5.43 -39.15
N ASP A 36 0.06 5.24 -39.91
CA ASP A 36 0.07 4.53 -41.19
C ASP A 36 0.51 3.06 -41.13
N CYS A 37 0.71 2.48 -39.94
CA CYS A 37 0.96 1.05 -39.78
C CYS A 37 -0.32 0.22 -39.98
N HIS A 38 -0.19 -1.08 -40.22
CA HIS A 38 -1.34 -1.95 -40.49
C HIS A 38 -2.31 -2.03 -39.30
N VAL A 39 -1.81 -2.04 -38.06
CA VAL A 39 -2.64 -2.07 -36.84
C VAL A 39 -3.48 -0.79 -36.73
N CYS A 40 -2.85 0.39 -36.80
CA CYS A 40 -3.56 1.66 -36.67
C CYS A 40 -4.58 1.91 -37.78
N ARG A 41 -4.32 1.41 -39.00
CA ARG A 41 -5.30 1.47 -40.10
C ARG A 41 -6.52 0.59 -39.85
N SER A 42 -6.34 -0.55 -39.18
CA SER A 42 -7.43 -1.47 -38.83
C SER A 42 -8.22 -1.01 -37.61
N GLU A 43 -7.56 -0.51 -36.57
CA GLU A 43 -8.18 0.00 -35.32
C GLU A 43 -8.78 1.41 -35.48
N GLY A 44 -8.26 2.19 -36.42
CA GLY A 44 -8.62 3.59 -36.66
C GLY A 44 -8.10 4.56 -35.58
N LEU A 45 -8.48 5.83 -35.72
CA LEU A 45 -8.25 6.89 -34.74
C LEU A 45 -9.36 6.89 -33.67
N SER A 46 -9.52 5.76 -32.99
CA SER A 46 -10.47 5.62 -31.89
C SER A 46 -9.76 5.95 -30.56
N ALA A 47 -10.42 6.73 -29.70
CA ALA A 47 -9.82 7.15 -28.44
C ALA A 47 -9.58 5.95 -27.51
N ARG A 48 -8.33 5.71 -27.13
CA ARG A 48 -7.88 4.74 -26.10
C ARG A 48 -8.12 3.26 -26.43
N THR A 49 -8.04 2.88 -27.70
CA THR A 49 -8.12 1.49 -28.15
C THR A 49 -7.14 0.60 -27.39
N GLN A 50 -7.63 -0.58 -27.00
CA GLN A 50 -6.83 -1.60 -26.35
C GLN A 50 -6.33 -2.59 -27.39
N VAL A 51 -5.05 -2.93 -27.33
CA VAL A 51 -4.43 -3.97 -28.16
C VAL A 51 -3.75 -5.00 -27.28
N LEU A 52 -3.70 -6.25 -27.74
CA LEU A 52 -2.94 -7.32 -27.13
C LEU A 52 -1.62 -7.47 -27.89
N VAL A 53 -0.51 -7.23 -27.21
CA VAL A 53 0.84 -7.41 -27.76
C VAL A 53 1.40 -8.72 -27.24
N SER A 54 1.91 -9.56 -28.14
CA SER A 54 2.37 -10.90 -27.78
C SER A 54 3.76 -11.22 -28.34
N ILE A 55 4.55 -11.96 -27.55
CA ILE A 55 5.80 -12.59 -27.95
C ILE A 55 5.88 -14.01 -27.36
N GLY A 56 5.73 -15.01 -28.23
CA GLY A 56 5.60 -16.41 -27.79
C GLY A 56 4.39 -16.56 -26.85
N ALA A 57 4.63 -17.04 -25.63
CA ALA A 57 3.59 -17.20 -24.60
C ALA A 57 3.36 -15.95 -23.73
N ARG A 58 4.20 -14.91 -23.87
CA ARG A 58 4.10 -13.68 -23.08
C ARG A 58 3.20 -12.69 -23.80
N GLN A 59 2.31 -12.05 -23.07
CA GLN A 59 1.34 -11.12 -23.62
C GLN A 59 1.07 -9.96 -22.67
N VAL A 60 0.73 -8.80 -23.22
CA VAL A 60 0.28 -7.64 -22.44
C VAL A 60 -0.86 -6.93 -23.18
N GLN A 61 -1.92 -6.62 -22.46
CA GLN A 61 -2.96 -5.71 -22.95
C GLN A 61 -2.52 -4.27 -22.69
N ALA A 62 -2.50 -3.46 -23.75
CA ALA A 62 -1.94 -2.11 -23.71
C ALA A 62 -2.83 -1.09 -24.40
N THR A 63 -2.76 0.15 -23.94
CA THR A 63 -3.41 1.28 -24.61
C THR A 63 -2.58 1.71 -25.82
N LEU A 64 -3.21 1.74 -26.99
CA LEU A 64 -2.62 2.21 -28.23
C LEU A 64 -2.65 3.74 -28.31
N PHE A 65 -1.47 4.33 -28.47
CA PHE A 65 -1.25 5.72 -28.87
C PHE A 65 -0.63 5.75 -30.27
N GLN A 66 -0.88 6.83 -31.00
CA GLN A 66 -0.47 6.95 -32.40
C GLN A 66 0.45 8.16 -32.60
N VAL A 67 1.43 8.01 -33.49
CA VAL A 67 2.33 9.09 -33.92
C VAL A 67 2.35 9.23 -35.43
N GLU A 68 2.62 10.45 -35.88
CA GLU A 68 2.80 10.75 -37.30
C GLU A 68 4.28 10.87 -37.66
N GLY A 69 4.60 10.59 -38.92
CA GLY A 69 5.96 10.65 -39.45
C GLY A 69 6.86 9.50 -38.97
N ASP A 70 8.14 9.56 -39.35
CA ASP A 70 9.16 8.54 -39.08
C ASP A 70 10.21 8.97 -38.05
N ALA A 71 10.05 10.15 -37.45
CA ALA A 71 11.02 10.72 -36.52
C ALA A 71 11.18 9.88 -35.24
N LEU A 72 10.08 9.31 -34.73
CA LEU A 72 10.09 8.51 -33.49
C LEU A 72 10.12 7.00 -33.75
N LEU A 73 9.41 6.51 -34.78
CA LEU A 73 9.20 5.10 -35.07
C LEU A 73 9.21 4.83 -36.58
N ALA A 74 9.73 3.68 -37.02
CA ALA A 74 9.50 3.19 -38.37
C ALA A 74 8.10 2.57 -38.52
N GLN A 75 7.61 2.39 -39.76
CA GLN A 75 6.25 1.91 -40.02
C GLN A 75 6.01 0.48 -39.51
N ASP A 76 7.07 -0.32 -39.47
CA ASP A 76 7.11 -1.70 -38.98
C ASP A 76 7.57 -1.79 -37.52
N GLU A 77 7.62 -0.66 -36.78
CA GLU A 77 8.00 -0.61 -35.38
C GLU A 77 6.80 -0.38 -34.45
N VAL A 78 6.90 -0.95 -33.25
CA VAL A 78 6.03 -0.63 -32.11
C VAL A 78 6.88 -0.12 -30.95
N GLY A 79 6.59 1.10 -30.52
CA GLY A 79 7.18 1.69 -29.34
C GLY A 79 6.48 1.19 -28.08
N LEU A 80 7.24 0.76 -27.07
CA LEU A 80 6.69 0.27 -25.81
C LEU A 80 7.04 1.21 -24.65
N SER A 81 6.09 1.42 -23.73
CA SER A 81 6.39 2.00 -22.41
C SER A 81 7.25 1.06 -21.57
N GLU A 82 7.90 1.59 -20.54
CA GLU A 82 8.73 0.77 -19.64
C GLU A 82 7.92 -0.35 -18.95
N THR A 83 6.66 -0.09 -18.63
CA THR A 83 5.74 -1.09 -18.06
C THR A 83 5.48 -2.23 -19.06
N ALA A 84 5.13 -1.92 -20.31
CA ALA A 84 4.89 -2.93 -21.33
C ALA A 84 6.17 -3.71 -21.66
N TRP A 85 7.31 -3.02 -21.71
CA TRP A 85 8.63 -3.60 -21.93
C TRP A 85 8.98 -4.65 -20.87
N GLN A 86 8.79 -4.31 -19.59
CA GLN A 86 9.07 -5.21 -18.46
C GLN A 86 8.15 -6.43 -18.44
N ILE A 87 6.84 -6.24 -18.66
CA ILE A 87 5.86 -7.34 -18.69
C ILE A 87 6.17 -8.33 -19.82
N LEU A 88 6.48 -7.80 -21.02
CA LEU A 88 6.79 -8.65 -22.18
C LEU A 88 8.20 -9.27 -22.09
N GLY A 89 9.12 -8.67 -21.33
CA GLY A 89 10.50 -9.12 -21.20
C GLY A 89 11.23 -9.18 -22.55
N VAL A 90 11.01 -8.17 -23.39
CA VAL A 90 11.56 -8.07 -24.76
C VAL A 90 12.92 -7.38 -24.78
N SER A 91 13.65 -7.60 -25.87
CA SER A 91 14.85 -6.87 -26.26
C SER A 91 14.59 -6.02 -27.51
N GLU A 92 15.42 -5.00 -27.73
CA GLU A 92 15.30 -4.12 -28.89
C GLU A 92 15.29 -4.92 -30.21
N ASN A 93 14.37 -4.60 -31.11
CA ASN A 93 14.13 -5.29 -32.39
C ASN A 93 13.54 -6.71 -32.32
N ASP A 94 13.14 -7.21 -31.15
CA ASP A 94 12.30 -8.42 -31.08
C ASP A 94 11.02 -8.23 -31.91
N ASN A 95 10.55 -9.30 -32.55
CA ASN A 95 9.30 -9.29 -33.29
C ASN A 95 8.12 -9.65 -32.36
N VAL A 96 7.11 -8.79 -32.34
CA VAL A 96 5.85 -9.02 -31.64
C VAL A 96 4.69 -9.08 -32.61
N THR A 97 3.63 -9.77 -32.22
CA THR A 97 2.32 -9.68 -32.88
C THR A 97 1.41 -8.76 -32.08
N VAL A 98 0.49 -8.11 -32.79
CA VAL A 98 -0.50 -7.20 -32.19
C VAL A 98 -1.88 -7.57 -32.69
N THR A 99 -2.80 -7.81 -31.76
CA THR A 99 -4.17 -8.23 -32.04
C THR A 99 -5.18 -7.46 -31.21
N HIS A 100 -6.46 -7.63 -31.51
CA HIS A 100 -7.51 -7.25 -30.57
C HIS A 100 -7.40 -8.10 -29.29
N PRO A 101 -7.67 -7.51 -28.11
CA PRO A 101 -7.81 -8.27 -26.87
C PRO A 101 -9.07 -9.14 -26.92
N PRO A 102 -9.08 -10.28 -26.21
CA PRO A 102 -10.28 -11.10 -26.10
C PRO A 102 -11.40 -10.35 -25.36
N ALA A 103 -12.65 -10.75 -25.62
CA ALA A 103 -13.79 -10.22 -24.87
C ALA A 103 -13.67 -10.59 -23.38
N VAL A 104 -13.94 -9.62 -22.51
CA VAL A 104 -13.84 -9.79 -21.06
C VAL A 104 -15.25 -10.02 -20.50
N GLU A 105 -15.64 -11.28 -20.36
CA GLU A 105 -17.02 -11.67 -20.02
C GLU A 105 -17.49 -11.12 -18.67
N SER A 106 -16.58 -11.04 -17.69
CA SER A 106 -16.86 -10.52 -16.34
C SER A 106 -17.31 -9.05 -16.32
N LEU A 107 -17.05 -8.27 -17.38
CA LEU A 107 -17.60 -6.91 -17.51
C LEU A 107 -19.13 -6.89 -17.56
N THR A 108 -19.77 -8.03 -17.86
CA THR A 108 -21.22 -8.20 -17.71
C THR A 108 -21.65 -8.07 -16.25
N SER A 109 -20.88 -8.64 -15.32
CA SER A 109 -21.10 -8.52 -13.87
C SER A 109 -20.85 -7.09 -13.39
N VAL A 110 -19.83 -6.41 -13.89
CA VAL A 110 -19.62 -4.97 -13.61
C VAL A 110 -20.82 -4.14 -14.07
N ARG A 111 -21.34 -4.38 -15.28
CA ARG A 111 -22.56 -3.71 -15.77
C ARG A 111 -23.77 -4.01 -14.87
N ARG A 112 -23.98 -5.27 -14.47
CA ARG A 112 -25.05 -5.64 -13.51
C ARG A 112 -24.93 -4.84 -12.22
N ARG A 113 -23.71 -4.70 -11.68
CA ARG A 113 -23.44 -3.90 -10.48
C ARG A 113 -23.77 -2.42 -10.67
N ILE A 114 -23.38 -1.83 -11.80
CA ILE A 114 -23.71 -0.43 -12.15
C ILE A 114 -25.24 -0.21 -12.16
N TYR A 115 -26.02 -1.19 -12.62
CA TYR A 115 -27.48 -1.13 -12.59
C TYR A 115 -28.12 -1.56 -11.25
N GLY A 116 -27.34 -1.57 -10.15
CA GLY A 116 -27.86 -1.78 -8.80
C GLY A 116 -28.09 -3.24 -8.41
N ASN A 117 -27.48 -4.20 -9.11
CA ASN A 117 -27.59 -5.62 -8.75
C ASN A 117 -26.46 -6.06 -7.82
N ARG A 118 -26.79 -6.98 -6.92
CA ARG A 118 -25.81 -7.70 -6.09
C ARG A 118 -25.03 -8.72 -6.93
N LEU A 119 -23.80 -8.98 -6.53
CA LEU A 119 -22.91 -9.94 -7.16
C LEU A 119 -22.78 -11.18 -6.27
N ASP A 120 -22.62 -12.34 -6.91
CA ASP A 120 -22.37 -13.61 -6.22
C ASP A 120 -20.86 -13.95 -6.24
N ALA A 121 -20.49 -15.02 -5.53
CA ALA A 121 -19.13 -15.51 -5.45
C ALA A 121 -18.48 -15.77 -6.82
N HIS A 122 -19.24 -16.28 -7.79
CA HIS A 122 -18.72 -16.57 -9.13
C HIS A 122 -18.38 -15.28 -9.87
N ALA A 123 -19.28 -14.28 -9.84
CA ALA A 123 -19.04 -12.98 -10.42
C ALA A 123 -17.81 -12.27 -9.82
N PHE A 124 -17.63 -12.32 -8.50
CA PHE A 124 -16.43 -11.76 -7.87
C PHE A 124 -15.16 -12.51 -8.28
N ALA A 125 -15.18 -13.84 -8.32
CA ALA A 125 -14.03 -14.64 -8.74
C ALA A 125 -13.59 -14.30 -10.17
N GLU A 126 -14.52 -14.16 -11.11
CA GLU A 126 -14.22 -13.78 -12.50
C GLU A 126 -13.69 -12.35 -12.61
N ILE A 127 -14.34 -11.38 -11.95
CA ILE A 127 -13.88 -9.98 -11.94
C ILE A 127 -12.45 -9.91 -11.40
N VAL A 128 -12.20 -10.50 -10.23
CA VAL A 128 -10.88 -10.42 -9.57
C VAL A 128 -9.81 -11.14 -10.40
N SER A 129 -10.13 -12.29 -10.99
CA SER A 129 -9.23 -13.01 -11.91
C SER A 129 -8.87 -12.17 -13.15
N ASP A 130 -9.85 -11.52 -13.77
CA ASP A 130 -9.64 -10.65 -14.93
C ASP A 130 -8.83 -9.39 -14.58
N VAL A 131 -9.05 -8.83 -13.39
CA VAL A 131 -8.30 -7.69 -12.87
C VAL A 131 -6.82 -8.05 -12.67
N VAL A 132 -6.53 -9.16 -11.99
CA VAL A 132 -5.15 -9.61 -11.74
C VAL A 132 -4.45 -10.00 -13.05
N ALA A 133 -5.18 -10.53 -14.02
CA ALA A 133 -4.66 -10.85 -15.34
C ALA A 133 -4.46 -9.63 -16.26
N GLY A 134 -4.72 -8.40 -15.77
CA GLY A 134 -4.51 -7.17 -16.54
C GLY A 134 -5.51 -6.95 -17.67
N ARG A 135 -6.66 -7.65 -17.67
CA ARG A 135 -7.70 -7.51 -18.70
C ARG A 135 -8.58 -6.27 -18.49
N TYR A 136 -8.57 -5.70 -17.29
CA TYR A 136 -9.33 -4.51 -16.94
C TYR A 136 -8.54 -3.24 -17.18
N THR A 137 -9.15 -2.29 -17.88
CA THR A 137 -8.63 -0.91 -17.96
C THR A 137 -8.91 -0.16 -16.67
N GLU A 138 -8.23 0.96 -16.45
CA GLU A 138 -8.53 1.84 -15.31
C GLU A 138 -9.98 2.34 -15.31
N VAL A 139 -10.58 2.52 -16.49
CA VAL A 139 -12.00 2.87 -16.63
C VAL A 139 -12.90 1.75 -16.10
N HIS A 140 -12.59 0.48 -16.42
CA HIS A 140 -13.34 -0.66 -15.91
C HIS A 140 -13.20 -0.80 -14.39
N LEU A 141 -11.98 -0.63 -13.87
CA LEU A 141 -11.71 -0.65 -12.43
C LEU A 141 -12.49 0.46 -11.71
N ALA A 142 -12.37 1.71 -12.18
CA ALA A 142 -13.07 2.84 -11.61
C ALA A 142 -14.59 2.66 -11.64
N ALA A 143 -15.14 2.10 -12.72
CA ALA A 143 -16.56 1.80 -12.82
C ALA A 143 -17.01 0.76 -11.78
N PHE A 144 -16.26 -0.34 -11.62
CA PHE A 144 -16.55 -1.37 -10.62
C PHE A 144 -16.48 -0.83 -9.19
N LEU A 145 -15.42 -0.08 -8.86
CA LEU A 145 -15.21 0.49 -7.53
C LEU A 145 -16.28 1.54 -7.19
N THR A 146 -16.57 2.45 -8.13
CA THR A 146 -17.60 3.48 -7.96
C THR A 146 -18.99 2.86 -7.81
N ALA A 147 -19.33 1.84 -8.61
CA ALA A 147 -20.62 1.14 -8.49
C ALA A 147 -20.74 0.39 -7.15
N SER A 148 -19.63 -0.16 -6.65
CA SER A 148 -19.56 -0.79 -5.32
C SER A 148 -19.61 0.21 -4.17
N ALA A 149 -19.28 1.49 -4.42
CA ALA A 149 -19.49 2.58 -3.47
C ALA A 149 -20.94 3.09 -3.47
N ALA A 150 -21.56 3.19 -4.65
CA ALA A 150 -22.95 3.62 -4.80
C ALA A 150 -23.95 2.61 -4.21
N LEU A 151 -23.68 1.31 -4.39
CA LEU A 151 -24.35 0.22 -3.70
C LEU A 151 -23.33 -0.47 -2.79
N PRO A 152 -23.18 -0.07 -1.51
CA PRO A 152 -22.18 -0.64 -0.62
C PRO A 152 -22.32 -2.15 -0.47
N LEU A 153 -21.19 -2.88 -0.52
CA LEU A 153 -21.14 -4.33 -0.32
C LEU A 153 -21.81 -4.73 1.00
N ASP A 154 -22.65 -5.77 0.95
CA ASP A 154 -23.14 -6.41 2.18
C ASP A 154 -22.11 -7.42 2.72
N GLU A 155 -22.44 -8.07 3.84
CA GLU A 155 -21.53 -9.04 4.47
C GLU A 155 -21.20 -10.22 3.54
N SER A 156 -22.19 -10.75 2.81
CA SER A 156 -21.98 -11.89 1.91
C SER A 156 -21.08 -11.50 0.75
N GLU A 157 -21.34 -10.35 0.12
CA GLU A 157 -20.52 -9.82 -0.96
C GLU A 157 -19.10 -9.50 -0.49
N THR A 158 -18.95 -9.03 0.74
CA THR A 158 -17.62 -8.75 1.33
C THR A 158 -16.85 -10.04 1.55
N VAL A 159 -17.51 -11.10 2.05
CA VAL A 159 -16.90 -12.44 2.20
C VAL A 159 -16.48 -13.00 0.83
N ASP A 160 -17.35 -12.89 -0.17
CA ASP A 160 -17.10 -13.40 -1.52
C ASP A 160 -15.97 -12.65 -2.22
N LEU A 161 -15.92 -11.32 -2.11
CA LEU A 161 -14.81 -10.51 -2.60
C LEU A 161 -13.51 -10.86 -1.87
N THR A 162 -13.55 -10.98 -0.54
CA THR A 162 -12.37 -11.37 0.27
C THR A 162 -11.82 -12.71 -0.21
N ARG A 163 -12.69 -13.71 -0.41
CA ARG A 163 -12.30 -15.03 -0.89
C ARG A 163 -11.66 -14.96 -2.27
N ALA A 164 -12.31 -14.27 -3.22
CA ALA A 164 -11.77 -14.08 -4.56
C ALA A 164 -10.38 -13.42 -4.55
N MET A 165 -10.16 -12.42 -3.70
CA MET A 165 -8.87 -11.75 -3.53
C MET A 165 -7.78 -12.62 -2.91
N VAL A 166 -8.15 -13.59 -2.06
CA VAL A 166 -7.22 -14.57 -1.49
C VAL A 166 -6.88 -15.66 -2.52
N ASP A 167 -7.85 -16.09 -3.33
CA ASP A 167 -7.69 -17.23 -4.24
C ASP A 167 -6.82 -16.93 -5.48
N VAL A 168 -6.72 -15.66 -5.87
CA VAL A 168 -5.86 -15.21 -7.00
C VAL A 168 -4.41 -14.91 -6.59
N GLY A 169 -4.09 -14.94 -5.30
CA GLY A 169 -2.76 -14.65 -4.77
C GLY A 169 -2.04 -15.89 -4.26
N ASP A 170 -0.73 -15.76 -4.07
CA ASP A 170 0.06 -16.78 -3.40
C ASP A 170 -0.31 -16.87 -1.92
N ARG A 171 -0.24 -18.09 -1.37
CA ARG A 171 -0.50 -18.33 0.06
C ARG A 171 0.75 -18.81 0.78
N MET A 172 1.03 -18.19 1.91
CA MET A 172 2.08 -18.60 2.83
C MET A 172 1.55 -19.52 3.92
N SER A 173 2.42 -20.41 4.37
CA SER A 173 2.17 -21.32 5.49
C SER A 173 3.40 -21.36 6.41
N TRP A 174 3.11 -21.40 7.71
CA TRP A 174 4.10 -21.33 8.77
C TRP A 174 4.03 -22.58 9.63
N ASN A 175 5.18 -23.08 10.06
CA ASN A 175 5.26 -24.20 11.00
C ASN A 175 4.99 -23.74 12.44
N ALA A 176 3.83 -23.13 12.66
CA ALA A 176 3.37 -22.64 13.95
C ALA A 176 1.83 -22.68 13.99
N PRO A 177 1.22 -23.14 15.10
CA PRO A 177 -0.23 -23.18 15.23
C PRO A 177 -0.83 -21.77 15.38
N ILE A 178 -0.06 -20.83 15.91
CA ILE A 178 -0.44 -19.43 16.11
C ILE A 178 0.55 -18.56 15.34
N VAL A 179 0.03 -17.93 14.29
CA VAL A 179 0.70 -16.90 13.49
C VAL A 179 -0.04 -15.59 13.74
N VAL A 180 0.65 -14.64 14.38
CA VAL A 180 0.10 -13.34 14.76
C VAL A 180 0.45 -12.30 13.70
N ASP A 181 -0.47 -11.39 13.42
CA ASP A 181 -0.23 -10.21 12.58
C ASP A 181 -0.90 -8.99 13.19
N LYS A 182 -0.48 -7.81 12.75
CA LYS A 182 -1.04 -6.53 13.17
C LYS A 182 -1.24 -5.66 11.95
N HIS A 183 -2.45 -5.20 11.71
CA HIS A 183 -2.75 -4.21 10.67
C HIS A 183 -3.19 -2.89 11.29
N CYS A 184 -3.05 -1.80 10.54
CA CYS A 184 -3.64 -0.51 10.89
C CYS A 184 -4.48 -0.05 9.71
N VAL A 185 -5.73 0.35 9.97
CA VAL A 185 -6.64 0.90 8.96
C VAL A 185 -6.03 2.13 8.25
N GLY A 186 -5.09 2.82 8.92
CA GLY A 186 -4.30 3.89 8.37
C GLY A 186 -5.00 5.25 8.43
N GLY A 187 -4.54 6.19 7.60
CA GLY A 187 -5.04 7.56 7.58
C GLY A 187 -4.44 8.50 8.63
N LEU A 188 -3.45 8.04 9.41
CA LEU A 188 -2.74 8.84 10.42
C LEU A 188 -1.23 8.87 10.12
N PRO A 189 -0.61 10.04 9.88
CA PRO A 189 0.82 10.15 9.63
C PRO A 189 1.65 9.82 10.89
N GLY A 190 2.88 9.36 10.69
CA GLY A 190 3.82 9.03 11.78
C GLY A 190 3.50 7.75 12.58
N ASN A 191 2.40 7.03 12.28
CA ASN A 191 2.02 5.82 13.02
C ASN A 191 2.90 4.60 12.68
N ARG A 192 4.17 4.60 13.12
CA ARG A 192 5.14 3.50 12.98
C ARG A 192 5.27 2.63 14.21
N THR A 193 4.13 2.18 14.70
CA THR A 193 4.04 1.17 15.76
C THR A 193 4.50 -0.21 15.31
N THR A 194 4.39 -0.54 14.01
CA THR A 194 4.58 -1.91 13.51
C THR A 194 5.96 -2.52 13.82
N PRO A 195 7.11 -1.84 13.59
CA PRO A 195 8.41 -2.43 13.91
C PRO A 195 8.57 -2.74 15.40
N ILE A 196 8.07 -1.86 16.27
CA ILE A 196 8.10 -2.03 17.73
C ILE A 196 7.22 -3.21 18.15
N VAL A 197 6.01 -3.32 17.58
CA VAL A 197 5.09 -4.43 17.86
C VAL A 197 5.70 -5.77 17.44
N VAL A 198 6.25 -5.87 16.23
CA VAL A 198 6.91 -7.09 15.74
C VAL A 198 8.05 -7.51 16.66
N ALA A 199 8.89 -6.56 17.08
CA ALA A 199 9.99 -6.81 17.99
C ALA A 199 9.53 -7.34 19.35
N ILE A 200 8.51 -6.73 19.96
CA ILE A 200 7.95 -7.17 21.25
C ILE A 200 7.32 -8.56 21.14
N VAL A 201 6.50 -8.79 20.11
CA VAL A 201 5.77 -10.05 19.92
C VAL A 201 6.73 -11.20 19.65
N ALA A 202 7.69 -11.02 18.75
CA ALA A 202 8.71 -12.02 18.44
C ALA A 202 9.65 -12.28 19.63
N ALA A 203 9.98 -11.27 20.44
CA ALA A 203 10.77 -11.43 21.65
C ALA A 203 10.07 -12.28 22.73
N ASN A 204 8.76 -12.43 22.66
CA ASN A 204 7.97 -13.32 23.52
C ASN A 204 7.65 -14.67 22.85
N GLY A 205 8.31 -14.99 21.74
CA GLY A 205 8.27 -16.30 21.09
C GLY A 205 6.97 -16.60 20.35
N LEU A 206 6.33 -15.57 19.77
CA LEU A 206 5.26 -15.72 18.79
C LEU A 206 5.80 -15.51 17.37
N VAL A 207 5.18 -16.17 16.40
CA VAL A 207 5.53 -16.03 14.98
C VAL A 207 4.73 -14.87 14.38
N MET A 208 5.43 -13.87 13.86
CA MET A 208 4.85 -12.64 13.29
C MET A 208 5.53 -12.24 11.96
N PRO A 209 5.15 -12.89 10.84
CA PRO A 209 5.73 -12.67 9.52
C PRO A 209 5.11 -11.42 8.86
N LYS A 210 5.50 -10.22 9.32
CA LYS A 210 4.81 -9.00 8.92
C LYS A 210 5.14 -8.59 7.50
N THR A 211 4.14 -8.62 6.62
CA THR A 211 4.20 -7.98 5.30
C THR A 211 3.50 -6.63 5.31
N SER A 212 4.12 -5.61 4.72
CA SER A 212 3.58 -4.25 4.66
C SER A 212 3.68 -3.69 3.25
N SER A 213 2.69 -2.92 2.83
CA SER A 213 2.77 -2.15 1.58
C SER A 213 3.68 -0.92 1.77
N ARG A 214 4.22 -0.42 0.66
CA ARG A 214 4.81 0.93 0.59
C ARG A 214 3.71 1.98 0.59
N ALA A 215 4.07 3.21 0.90
CA ALA A 215 3.21 4.36 0.69
C ALA A 215 2.80 4.44 -0.77
N ILE A 216 1.53 4.78 -1.02
CA ILE A 216 1.10 5.27 -2.34
C ILE A 216 0.70 6.73 -2.19
N THR A 217 -0.02 7.09 -1.12
CA THR A 217 -0.46 8.47 -0.86
C THR A 217 -0.15 8.99 0.54
N SER A 218 0.38 8.14 1.43
CA SER A 218 0.92 8.56 2.73
C SER A 218 2.37 9.06 2.58
N PRO A 219 2.87 9.88 3.51
CA PRO A 219 4.26 10.37 3.46
C PRO A 219 5.30 9.25 3.60
N ALA A 220 4.90 8.14 4.20
CA ALA A 220 5.66 6.92 4.25
C ALA A 220 4.71 5.73 4.47
N GLY A 221 5.12 4.53 4.06
CA GLY A 221 4.57 3.25 4.50
C GLY A 221 5.47 2.58 5.54
N THR A 222 5.01 1.49 6.15
CA THR A 222 5.88 0.71 7.07
C THR A 222 7.07 0.11 6.32
N ALA A 223 6.87 -0.35 5.08
CA ALA A 223 7.96 -0.85 4.25
C ALA A 223 8.97 0.26 3.92
N ASP A 224 8.53 1.49 3.63
CA ASP A 224 9.46 2.59 3.34
C ASP A 224 10.30 2.98 4.55
N THR A 225 9.68 3.05 5.74
CA THR A 225 10.41 3.29 7.00
C THR A 225 11.39 2.15 7.27
N MET A 226 10.94 0.89 7.17
CA MET A 226 11.80 -0.26 7.44
C MET A 226 12.97 -0.36 6.44
N GLU A 227 12.78 0.03 5.17
CA GLU A 227 13.84 0.04 4.16
C GLU A 227 15.04 0.93 4.53
N THR A 228 14.79 1.99 5.32
CA THR A 228 15.86 2.85 5.86
C THR A 228 16.65 2.18 6.98
N LEU A 229 16.12 1.11 7.57
CA LEU A 229 16.70 0.34 8.68
C LEU A 229 17.25 -1.02 8.26
N ALA A 230 16.63 -1.71 7.30
CA ALA A 230 17.08 -3.00 6.77
C ALA A 230 16.43 -3.27 5.40
N PRO A 231 16.95 -4.21 4.58
CA PRO A 231 16.28 -4.63 3.36
C PRO A 231 14.84 -5.13 3.64
N VAL A 232 13.90 -4.75 2.78
CA VAL A 232 12.48 -5.17 2.83
C VAL A 232 12.05 -6.01 1.63
N ASP A 233 12.79 -5.93 0.53
CA ASP A 233 12.55 -6.69 -0.69
C ASP A 233 13.20 -8.08 -0.53
N LEU A 234 12.50 -8.97 0.17
CA LEU A 234 12.98 -10.31 0.48
C LEU A 234 12.36 -11.33 -0.47
N SER A 235 13.16 -12.26 -0.98
CA SER A 235 12.60 -13.46 -1.63
C SER A 235 11.80 -14.28 -0.63
N ILE A 236 10.85 -15.10 -1.11
CA ILE A 236 10.06 -16.00 -0.24
C ILE A 236 10.97 -16.88 0.62
N GLU A 237 12.03 -17.44 0.04
CA GLU A 237 13.01 -18.26 0.75
C GLU A 237 13.71 -17.48 1.87
N THR A 238 14.16 -16.25 1.58
CA THR A 238 14.79 -15.38 2.59
C THR A 238 13.80 -15.03 3.69
N LEU A 239 12.58 -14.64 3.33
CA LEU A 239 11.53 -14.30 4.28
C LEU A 239 11.24 -15.49 5.23
N ARG A 240 11.09 -16.71 4.68
CA ARG A 240 10.90 -17.93 5.49
C ARG A 240 12.06 -18.16 6.46
N ARG A 241 13.29 -18.09 5.97
CA ARG A 241 14.50 -18.26 6.81
C ARG A 241 14.57 -17.25 7.94
N VAL A 242 14.25 -15.97 7.67
CA VAL A 242 14.22 -14.91 8.71
C VAL A 242 13.17 -15.22 9.77
N VAL A 243 11.95 -15.58 9.36
CA VAL A 243 10.86 -15.89 10.29
C VAL A 243 11.15 -17.15 11.10
N GLU A 244 11.71 -18.19 10.49
CA GLU A 244 12.08 -19.43 11.17
C GLU A 244 13.21 -19.21 12.20
N ALA A 245 14.18 -18.34 11.89
CA ALA A 245 15.26 -18.00 12.80
C ALA A 245 14.82 -17.06 13.94
N GLU A 246 14.08 -16.00 13.61
CA GLU A 246 13.86 -14.89 14.54
C GLU A 246 12.44 -14.80 15.10
N GLY A 247 11.49 -15.56 14.54
CA GLY A 247 10.07 -15.50 14.89
C GLY A 247 9.34 -14.28 14.30
N GLY A 248 10.02 -13.40 13.57
CA GLY A 248 9.38 -12.25 12.95
C GLY A 248 10.18 -11.67 11.81
N CYS A 249 9.50 -10.95 10.93
CA CYS A 249 10.11 -10.18 9.84
C CYS A 249 9.27 -8.93 9.58
N ILE A 250 9.83 -7.98 8.82
CA ILE A 250 9.11 -6.81 8.28
C ILE A 250 9.53 -6.69 6.81
N ALA A 251 8.71 -7.25 5.92
CA ALA A 251 8.98 -7.31 4.49
C ALA A 251 7.98 -6.48 3.67
N TRP A 252 8.35 -6.10 2.46
CA TRP A 252 7.45 -5.47 1.51
C TRP A 252 6.53 -6.51 0.87
N GLY A 253 5.21 -6.30 0.97
CA GLY A 253 4.20 -7.22 0.45
C GLY A 253 4.21 -7.36 -1.08
N GLY A 254 4.62 -6.31 -1.81
CA GLY A 254 4.64 -6.33 -3.28
C GLY A 254 5.66 -7.31 -3.87
N ALA A 255 6.69 -7.69 -3.11
CA ALA A 255 7.64 -8.72 -3.53
C ALA A 255 7.06 -10.15 -3.48
N VAL A 256 5.86 -10.33 -2.91
CA VAL A 256 5.38 -11.65 -2.47
C VAL A 256 4.00 -12.07 -3.01
N HIS A 257 3.44 -11.35 -3.98
CA HIS A 257 2.23 -11.74 -4.75
C HIS A 257 1.04 -12.29 -3.92
N LEU A 258 0.90 -11.89 -2.65
CA LEU A 258 -0.07 -12.47 -1.71
C LEU A 258 -1.53 -12.08 -1.99
N SER A 259 -1.78 -10.83 -2.40
CA SER A 259 -3.12 -10.39 -2.80
C SER A 259 -2.99 -9.31 -3.88
N PRO A 260 -2.66 -9.70 -5.12
CA PRO A 260 -2.34 -8.76 -6.20
C PRO A 260 -3.53 -7.85 -6.57
N ALA A 261 -4.77 -8.34 -6.38
CA ALA A 261 -5.98 -7.55 -6.61
C ALA A 261 -6.07 -6.33 -5.70
N ASP A 262 -5.59 -6.45 -4.46
CA ASP A 262 -5.62 -5.37 -3.48
C ASP A 262 -4.84 -4.15 -3.95
N ASP A 263 -3.58 -4.35 -4.37
CA ASP A 263 -2.71 -3.27 -4.82
C ASP A 263 -3.31 -2.55 -6.05
N ILE A 264 -4.02 -3.27 -6.91
CA ILE A 264 -4.71 -2.71 -8.09
C ILE A 264 -5.93 -1.88 -7.67
N PHE A 265 -6.79 -2.40 -6.78
CA PHE A 265 -7.99 -1.69 -6.32
C PHE A 265 -7.62 -0.44 -5.51
N VAL A 266 -6.71 -0.57 -4.54
CA VAL A 266 -6.29 0.53 -3.66
C VAL A 266 -5.69 1.69 -4.44
N ARG A 267 -5.00 1.43 -5.57
CA ARG A 267 -4.51 2.49 -6.46
C ARG A 267 -5.65 3.37 -6.98
N ILE A 268 -6.68 2.75 -7.55
CA ILE A 268 -7.80 3.46 -8.17
C ILE A 268 -8.73 4.08 -7.12
N GLU A 269 -9.01 3.39 -6.02
CA GLU A 269 -9.78 3.92 -4.87
C GLU A 269 -9.21 5.25 -4.38
N ARG A 270 -7.87 5.34 -4.30
CA ARG A 270 -7.17 6.54 -3.87
C ARG A 270 -7.23 7.69 -4.87
N GLU A 271 -7.16 7.42 -6.17
CA GLU A 271 -7.32 8.46 -7.20
C GLU A 271 -8.74 9.03 -7.21
N LEU A 272 -9.74 8.19 -6.91
CA LEU A 272 -11.13 8.60 -6.81
C LEU A 272 -11.47 9.27 -5.47
N ASP A 273 -10.60 9.19 -4.46
CA ASP A 273 -10.91 9.51 -3.05
C ASP A 273 -12.16 8.78 -2.55
N VAL A 274 -12.34 7.52 -2.98
CA VAL A 274 -13.46 6.65 -2.62
C VAL A 274 -12.93 5.47 -1.83
N ASP A 275 -13.48 5.28 -0.62
CA ASP A 275 -13.09 4.20 0.27
C ASP A 275 -14.35 3.61 0.90
N THR A 276 -14.71 2.39 0.50
CA THR A 276 -15.92 1.73 1.02
C THR A 276 -15.54 0.74 2.10
N GLU A 277 -16.38 0.63 3.13
CA GLU A 277 -16.13 -0.25 4.27
C GLU A 277 -15.95 -1.72 3.84
N GLY A 278 -16.75 -2.21 2.88
CA GLY A 278 -16.63 -3.59 2.38
C GLY A 278 -15.33 -3.85 1.63
N GLN A 279 -14.89 -2.92 0.76
CA GLN A 279 -13.61 -3.06 0.06
C GLN A 279 -12.43 -2.98 1.03
N LEU A 280 -12.48 -2.07 2.00
CA LEU A 280 -11.48 -1.96 3.06
C LEU A 280 -11.36 -3.28 3.84
N VAL A 281 -12.49 -3.87 4.24
CA VAL A 281 -12.49 -5.16 4.95
C VAL A 281 -11.88 -6.25 4.08
N ALA A 282 -12.28 -6.36 2.81
CA ALA A 282 -11.76 -7.37 1.89
C ALA A 282 -10.25 -7.19 1.62
N SER A 283 -9.82 -5.96 1.39
CA SER A 283 -8.41 -5.55 1.27
C SER A 283 -7.58 -6.00 2.46
N VAL A 284 -8.01 -5.62 3.67
CA VAL A 284 -7.26 -5.90 4.89
C VAL A 284 -7.18 -7.40 5.13
N LEU A 285 -8.32 -8.10 5.13
CA LEU A 285 -8.37 -9.51 5.50
C LEU A 285 -7.70 -10.41 4.47
N SER A 286 -7.87 -10.16 3.18
CA SER A 286 -7.26 -11.00 2.12
C SER A 286 -5.74 -11.09 2.25
N LYS A 287 -5.06 -9.96 2.46
CA LYS A 287 -3.60 -9.93 2.72
C LYS A 287 -3.18 -10.70 3.97
N LYS A 288 -4.00 -10.67 5.04
CA LYS A 288 -3.69 -11.34 6.31
C LYS A 288 -3.86 -12.85 6.16
N ILE A 289 -4.94 -13.28 5.51
CA ILE A 289 -5.22 -14.68 5.22
C ILE A 289 -4.16 -15.25 4.28
N ALA A 290 -3.83 -14.56 3.19
CA ALA A 290 -2.80 -14.99 2.25
C ALA A 290 -1.40 -15.06 2.87
N ALA A 291 -1.08 -14.19 3.83
CA ALA A 291 0.16 -14.27 4.61
C ALA A 291 0.20 -15.45 5.60
N GLY A 292 -0.86 -16.24 5.72
CA GLY A 292 -0.94 -17.39 6.63
C GLY A 292 -1.20 -17.00 8.09
N SER A 293 -1.72 -15.79 8.33
CA SER A 293 -2.05 -15.33 9.68
C SER A 293 -3.27 -16.06 10.22
N THR A 294 -3.24 -16.35 11.52
CA THR A 294 -4.33 -17.04 12.24
C THR A 294 -4.98 -16.11 13.28
N HIS A 295 -4.21 -15.15 13.79
CA HIS A 295 -4.62 -14.18 14.80
C HIS A 295 -4.19 -12.79 14.37
N VAL A 296 -5.10 -11.81 14.36
CA VAL A 296 -4.81 -10.47 13.85
C VAL A 296 -5.31 -9.39 14.81
N VAL A 297 -4.43 -8.44 15.11
CA VAL A 297 -4.79 -7.19 15.78
C VAL A 297 -5.00 -6.09 14.75
N ILE A 298 -6.15 -5.41 14.77
CA ILE A 298 -6.46 -4.28 13.89
C ILE A 298 -6.46 -2.98 14.70
N ASP A 299 -5.52 -2.09 14.39
CA ASP A 299 -5.48 -0.71 14.89
C ASP A 299 -6.42 0.19 14.07
N ILE A 300 -7.38 0.83 14.74
CA ILE A 300 -8.36 1.74 14.15
C ILE A 300 -8.17 3.13 14.77
N PRO A 301 -7.34 4.01 14.15
CA PRO A 301 -7.22 5.39 14.60
C PRO A 301 -8.52 6.17 14.36
N VAL A 302 -9.06 6.81 15.41
CA VAL A 302 -10.30 7.57 15.38
C VAL A 302 -10.03 9.05 15.59
N GLY A 303 -10.36 9.89 14.61
CA GLY A 303 -10.19 11.33 14.73
C GLY A 303 -10.75 12.11 13.54
N ALA A 304 -10.99 13.40 13.74
CA ALA A 304 -11.69 14.24 12.75
C ALA A 304 -11.03 14.23 11.35
N THR A 305 -9.70 14.13 11.29
CA THR A 305 -8.93 14.12 10.05
C THR A 305 -8.38 12.74 9.67
N ALA A 306 -8.61 11.72 10.51
CA ALA A 306 -8.23 10.33 10.25
C ALA A 306 -9.17 9.68 9.22
N LYS A 307 -8.92 8.40 8.90
CA LYS A 307 -9.78 7.62 8.01
C LYS A 307 -11.12 7.31 8.65
N VAL A 308 -11.12 6.94 9.93
CA VAL A 308 -12.32 6.73 10.74
C VAL A 308 -12.56 7.95 11.62
N ARG A 309 -13.72 8.59 11.47
CA ARG A 309 -13.97 9.94 12.03
C ARG A 309 -14.77 9.95 13.33
N SER A 310 -15.35 8.83 13.73
CA SER A 310 -16.14 8.70 14.96
C SER A 310 -16.01 7.31 15.56
N GLU A 311 -16.23 7.21 16.86
CA GLU A 311 -16.26 5.92 17.59
C GLU A 311 -17.34 5.00 17.03
N ALA A 312 -18.53 5.53 16.71
CA ALA A 312 -19.60 4.74 16.10
C ALA A 312 -19.19 4.11 14.76
N ALA A 313 -18.44 4.84 13.93
CA ALA A 313 -17.92 4.28 12.68
C ALA A 313 -16.83 3.23 12.93
N ALA A 314 -16.01 3.42 13.98
CA ALA A 314 -15.01 2.45 14.39
C ALA A 314 -15.64 1.15 14.91
N ASP A 315 -16.71 1.23 15.70
CA ASP A 315 -17.48 0.08 16.19
C ASP A 315 -18.12 -0.70 15.03
N GLN A 316 -18.71 0.02 14.08
CA GLN A 316 -19.29 -0.60 12.88
C GLN A 316 -18.23 -1.35 12.07
N LEU A 317 -17.10 -0.71 11.78
CA LEU A 317 -16.00 -1.32 11.04
C LEU A 317 -15.42 -2.53 11.79
N ALA A 318 -15.24 -2.43 13.10
CA ALA A 318 -14.75 -3.52 13.93
C ALA A 318 -15.69 -4.74 13.92
N SER A 319 -17.00 -4.50 13.98
CA SER A 319 -18.03 -5.53 13.88
C SER A 319 -17.96 -6.25 12.52
N ARG A 320 -17.89 -5.49 11.41
CA ARG A 320 -17.80 -6.08 10.07
C ARG A 320 -16.50 -6.86 9.84
N LEU A 321 -15.36 -6.31 10.26
CA LEU A 321 -14.09 -7.03 10.20
C LEU A 321 -14.18 -8.37 10.92
N SER A 322 -14.78 -8.39 12.12
CA SER A 322 -14.93 -9.61 12.92
C SER A 322 -15.87 -10.61 12.28
N ALA A 323 -17.01 -10.16 11.74
CA ALA A 323 -17.98 -11.01 11.07
C ALA A 323 -17.40 -11.70 9.83
N VAL A 324 -16.66 -10.94 9.00
CA VAL A 324 -16.00 -11.50 7.81
C VAL A 324 -14.84 -12.42 8.21
N ALA A 325 -13.99 -12.01 9.15
CA ALA A 325 -12.84 -12.82 9.61
C ALA A 325 -13.26 -14.19 10.16
N ALA A 326 -14.40 -14.26 10.86
CA ALA A 326 -14.96 -15.52 11.36
C ALA A 326 -15.29 -16.53 10.24
N ARG A 327 -15.53 -16.08 9.00
CA ARG A 327 -15.77 -16.95 7.83
C ARG A 327 -14.49 -17.57 7.25
N PHE A 328 -13.33 -17.15 7.75
CA PHE A 328 -12.00 -17.61 7.33
C PHE A 328 -11.18 -18.17 8.50
N ASP A 329 -11.83 -18.54 9.60
CA ASP A 329 -11.19 -19.06 10.82
C ASP A 329 -10.07 -18.16 11.37
N LEU A 330 -10.20 -16.85 11.15
CA LEU A 330 -9.24 -15.85 11.56
C LEU A 330 -9.69 -15.19 12.87
N ALA A 331 -8.93 -15.41 13.95
CA ALA A 331 -9.17 -14.73 15.21
C ALA A 331 -8.78 -13.25 15.10
N LEU A 332 -9.68 -12.35 15.48
CA LEU A 332 -9.49 -10.92 15.30
C LEU A 332 -9.68 -10.16 16.61
N THR A 333 -8.86 -9.13 16.84
CA THR A 333 -9.05 -8.15 17.90
C THR A 333 -8.88 -6.75 17.33
N CYS A 334 -9.92 -5.93 17.38
CA CYS A 334 -9.87 -4.53 16.99
C CYS A 334 -9.54 -3.66 18.21
N VAL A 335 -8.62 -2.71 18.03
CA VAL A 335 -8.22 -1.73 19.04
C VAL A 335 -8.44 -0.34 18.46
N GLN A 336 -9.31 0.44 19.09
CA GLN A 336 -9.48 1.84 18.73
C GLN A 336 -8.38 2.67 19.37
N THR A 337 -7.75 3.55 18.59
CA THR A 337 -6.66 4.41 19.06
C THR A 337 -6.91 5.87 18.69
N ASP A 338 -6.24 6.79 19.38
CA ASP A 338 -6.40 8.23 19.13
C ASP A 338 -5.95 8.62 17.71
N GLY A 339 -6.77 9.35 16.96
CA GLY A 339 -6.48 9.87 15.63
C GLY A 339 -6.41 11.40 15.58
N SER A 340 -6.38 12.08 16.74
CA SER A 340 -6.46 13.54 16.82
C SER A 340 -5.23 14.28 16.27
N GLN A 341 -4.05 13.65 16.29
CA GLN A 341 -2.77 14.24 15.87
C GLN A 341 -1.80 13.18 15.32
N PRO A 342 -0.71 13.57 14.63
CA PRO A 342 0.30 12.63 14.17
C PRO A 342 0.93 11.86 15.34
N VAL A 343 1.29 10.60 15.10
CA VAL A 343 1.96 9.74 16.10
C VAL A 343 3.47 9.89 15.95
N GLY A 344 4.21 9.95 17.04
CA GLY A 344 5.66 10.19 16.94
C GLY A 344 5.97 11.62 16.50
N ARG A 345 7.24 12.00 16.45
CA ARG A 345 7.68 13.33 16.02
C ARG A 345 7.97 13.36 14.53
N GLY A 346 8.45 12.28 13.95
CA GLY A 346 8.81 12.17 12.54
C GLY A 346 7.63 11.79 11.67
N ILE A 347 7.57 12.38 10.47
CA ILE A 347 6.65 12.02 9.39
C ILE A 347 7.49 11.94 8.11
N GLY A 348 7.60 10.75 7.52
CA GLY A 348 8.53 10.45 6.43
C GLY A 348 9.47 9.28 6.78
N PRO A 349 10.07 8.57 5.80
CA PRO A 349 10.71 7.27 6.04
C PRO A 349 11.82 7.30 7.09
N GLY A 350 12.83 8.15 6.92
CA GLY A 350 13.96 8.25 7.85
C GLY A 350 13.58 8.88 9.19
N LEU A 351 12.73 9.90 9.18
CA LEU A 351 12.27 10.58 10.40
C LEU A 351 11.45 9.65 11.31
N GLU A 352 10.56 8.85 10.73
CA GLU A 352 9.80 7.85 11.48
C GLU A 352 10.68 6.68 11.95
N ALA A 353 11.75 6.36 11.23
CA ALA A 353 12.71 5.35 11.66
C ALA A 353 13.50 5.80 12.90
N PHE A 354 13.88 7.08 12.99
CA PHE A 354 14.49 7.63 14.20
C PHE A 354 13.58 7.51 15.43
N ASP A 355 12.28 7.77 15.28
CA ASP A 355 11.31 7.58 16.36
C ASP A 355 11.22 6.12 16.81
N VAL A 356 11.17 5.18 15.87
CA VAL A 356 11.16 3.73 16.15
C VAL A 356 12.40 3.32 16.94
N LEU A 357 13.59 3.75 16.50
CA LEU A 357 14.85 3.46 17.19
C LEU A 357 14.87 4.06 18.60
N ALA A 358 14.45 5.32 18.75
CA ALA A 358 14.40 5.99 20.05
C ALA A 358 13.49 5.24 21.03
N VAL A 359 12.32 4.75 20.58
CA VAL A 359 11.42 3.97 21.43
C VAL A 359 12.03 2.61 21.80
N LEU A 360 12.55 1.85 20.83
CA LEU A 360 13.14 0.54 21.08
C LEU A 360 14.36 0.60 22.01
N GLN A 361 15.19 1.64 21.87
CA GLN A 361 16.39 1.84 22.68
C GLN A 361 16.11 2.48 24.04
N ASN A 362 14.83 2.74 24.38
CA ASN A 362 14.42 3.44 25.59
C ASN A 362 15.11 4.81 25.75
N ALA A 363 15.27 5.56 24.65
CA ALA A 363 15.85 6.90 24.71
C ALA A 363 15.02 7.81 25.63
N PRO A 364 15.66 8.69 26.43
CA PRO A 364 14.95 9.57 27.37
C PRO A 364 13.94 10.49 26.70
N ASP A 365 14.22 10.92 25.47
CA ASP A 365 13.41 11.82 24.68
C ASP A 365 12.53 11.09 23.65
N ALA A 366 12.43 9.76 23.69
CA ALA A 366 11.61 9.00 22.76
C ALA A 366 10.13 9.46 22.79
N PRO A 367 9.42 9.44 21.64
CA PRO A 367 8.01 9.83 21.59
C PRO A 367 7.13 8.86 22.40
N ASP A 368 6.62 9.34 23.53
CA ASP A 368 5.86 8.52 24.47
C ASP A 368 4.49 8.09 23.92
N ASP A 369 3.87 8.89 23.06
CA ASP A 369 2.62 8.55 22.36
C ASP A 369 2.80 7.35 21.41
N LEU A 370 3.90 7.30 20.67
CA LEU A 370 4.27 6.15 19.85
C LEU A 370 4.55 4.91 20.71
N ARG A 371 5.30 5.09 21.81
CA ARG A 371 5.61 4.03 22.78
C ARG A 371 4.35 3.41 23.35
N ARG A 372 3.44 4.22 23.93
CA ARG A 372 2.18 3.75 24.54
C ARG A 372 1.31 3.03 23.53
N ARG A 373 1.16 3.58 22.32
CA ARG A 373 0.37 2.93 21.26
C ARG A 373 0.98 1.59 20.83
N ALA A 374 2.29 1.50 20.69
CA ALA A 374 2.96 0.25 20.35
C ALA A 374 2.79 -0.81 21.46
N ILE A 375 2.88 -0.41 22.74
CA ILE A 375 2.65 -1.29 23.89
C ILE A 375 1.20 -1.80 23.93
N LEU A 376 0.22 -0.93 23.71
CA LEU A 376 -1.20 -1.30 23.63
C LEU A 376 -1.44 -2.37 22.57
N LEU A 377 -0.94 -2.15 21.36
CA LEU A 377 -1.12 -3.05 20.22
C LEU A 377 -0.34 -4.36 20.38
N ALA A 378 0.89 -4.29 20.90
CA ALA A 378 1.67 -5.48 21.22
C ALA A 378 1.03 -6.28 22.37
N GLY A 379 0.47 -5.61 23.37
CA GLY A 379 -0.26 -6.24 24.45
C GLY A 379 -1.46 -7.05 23.95
N ALA A 380 -2.29 -6.45 23.09
CA ALA A 380 -3.38 -7.16 22.43
C ALA A 380 -2.88 -8.36 21.60
N ALA A 381 -1.74 -8.21 20.92
CA ALA A 381 -1.13 -9.29 20.13
C ALA A 381 -0.61 -10.44 21.02
N LEU A 382 -0.04 -10.13 22.18
CA LEU A 382 0.42 -11.11 23.17
C LEU A 382 -0.76 -11.85 23.82
N GLU A 383 -1.88 -11.17 24.06
CA GLU A 383 -3.09 -11.78 24.61
C GLU A 383 -3.77 -12.69 23.59
N ILE A 384 -4.03 -12.19 22.38
CA ILE A 384 -4.68 -12.99 21.33
C ILE A 384 -3.81 -14.17 20.89
N GLY A 385 -2.48 -14.03 20.97
CA GLY A 385 -1.51 -15.09 20.72
C GLY A 385 -1.28 -16.04 21.91
N GLY A 386 -1.95 -15.85 23.05
CA GLY A 386 -1.89 -16.76 24.20
C GLY A 386 -0.61 -16.68 25.05
N LYS A 387 0.23 -15.65 24.89
CA LYS A 387 1.42 -15.42 25.73
C LYS A 387 1.11 -14.63 27.00
N ALA A 388 0.00 -13.88 27.01
CA ALA A 388 -0.49 -13.17 28.17
C ALA A 388 -1.95 -13.52 28.44
N ALA A 389 -2.32 -13.59 29.72
CA ALA A 389 -3.72 -13.62 30.10
C ALA A 389 -4.40 -12.28 29.75
N LYS A 390 -5.71 -12.29 29.52
CA LYS A 390 -6.50 -11.08 29.24
C LYS A 390 -6.26 -10.00 30.29
N GLY A 391 -5.94 -8.79 29.86
CA GLY A 391 -5.62 -7.64 30.71
C GLY A 391 -4.19 -7.64 31.29
N LYS A 392 -3.31 -8.55 30.84
CA LYS A 392 -1.89 -8.61 31.24
C LYS A 392 -0.94 -8.37 30.07
N GLY A 393 -1.43 -8.21 28.86
CA GLY A 393 -0.64 -8.02 27.65
C GLY A 393 0.21 -6.76 27.68
N GLU A 394 -0.38 -5.62 28.02
CA GLU A 394 0.35 -4.33 28.06
C GLU A 394 1.49 -4.35 29.06
N ALA A 395 1.29 -4.94 30.24
CA ALA A 395 2.34 -5.07 31.25
C ALA A 395 3.52 -5.92 30.75
N LEU A 396 3.24 -7.03 30.05
CA LEU A 396 4.27 -7.87 29.46
C LEU A 396 4.99 -7.16 28.29
N ALA A 397 4.24 -6.45 27.44
CA ALA A 397 4.79 -5.66 26.34
C ALA A 397 5.71 -4.55 26.84
N LEU A 398 5.27 -3.79 27.86
CA LEU A 398 6.08 -2.76 28.52
C LEU A 398 7.36 -3.35 29.13
N ALA A 399 7.24 -4.47 29.87
CA ALA A 399 8.41 -5.12 30.46
C ALA A 399 9.42 -5.53 29.38
N THR A 400 8.96 -6.14 28.28
CA THR A 400 9.79 -6.57 27.14
C THR A 400 10.48 -5.41 26.43
N LEU A 401 9.84 -4.24 26.39
CA LEU A 401 10.44 -3.04 25.82
C LEU A 401 11.51 -2.47 26.76
N VAL A 402 11.17 -2.27 28.04
CA VAL A 402 12.03 -1.62 29.03
C VAL A 402 13.26 -2.46 29.38
N ASP A 403 13.13 -3.79 29.44
CA ASP A 403 14.26 -4.69 29.72
C ASP A 403 15.20 -4.94 28.52
N GLY A 404 14.92 -4.33 27.36
CA GLY A 404 15.77 -4.37 26.17
C GLY A 404 15.63 -5.63 25.31
N ARG A 405 14.75 -6.57 25.65
CA ARG A 405 14.48 -7.75 24.81
C ARG A 405 13.91 -7.38 23.45
N ALA A 406 13.02 -6.39 23.40
CA ALA A 406 12.49 -5.89 22.13
C ALA A 406 13.59 -5.34 21.22
N TRP A 407 14.50 -4.51 21.74
CA TRP A 407 15.63 -3.98 20.97
C TRP A 407 16.54 -5.09 20.43
N SER A 408 16.90 -6.04 21.30
CA SER A 408 17.74 -7.19 20.93
C SER A 408 17.11 -8.01 19.80
N LYS A 409 15.80 -8.27 19.88
CA LYS A 409 15.05 -8.98 18.84
C LYS A 409 14.95 -8.17 17.55
N PHE A 410 14.70 -6.86 17.63
CA PHE A 410 14.67 -6.01 16.43
C PHE A 410 16.01 -6.03 15.68
N MET A 411 17.13 -5.91 16.39
CA MET A 411 18.46 -6.03 15.77
C MET A 411 18.64 -7.38 15.09
N ALA A 412 18.28 -8.49 15.75
CA ALA A 412 18.41 -9.82 15.17
C ALA A 412 17.58 -10.00 13.89
N ILE A 413 16.35 -9.46 13.86
CA ILE A 413 15.51 -9.43 12.66
C ILE A 413 16.19 -8.62 11.54
N CYS A 414 16.69 -7.42 11.83
CA CYS A 414 17.38 -6.60 10.83
C CYS A 414 18.62 -7.29 10.27
N GLU A 415 19.45 -7.91 11.12
CA GLU A 415 20.62 -8.67 10.70
C GLU A 415 20.23 -9.86 9.80
N ALA A 416 19.19 -10.61 10.17
CA ALA A 416 18.70 -11.72 9.35
C ALA A 416 18.13 -11.24 8.00
N GLN A 417 17.57 -10.03 7.93
CA GLN A 417 17.08 -9.42 6.68
C GLN A 417 18.20 -8.82 5.80
N GLY A 418 19.45 -8.79 6.27
CA GLY A 418 20.59 -8.28 5.51
C GLY A 418 21.29 -7.06 6.10
N GLY A 419 21.15 -6.86 7.41
CA GLY A 419 21.93 -5.91 8.20
C GLY A 419 21.17 -4.66 8.62
N LEU A 420 21.42 -4.20 9.86
CA LEU A 420 20.90 -2.93 10.37
C LEU A 420 21.62 -1.74 9.73
N ARG A 421 20.85 -0.71 9.35
CA ARG A 421 21.31 0.52 8.70
C ARG A 421 20.98 1.73 9.56
N GLU A 422 21.76 2.80 9.40
CA GLU A 422 21.44 4.11 9.95
C GLU A 422 20.47 4.84 9.01
N PRO A 423 19.34 5.38 9.51
CA PRO A 423 18.43 6.17 8.69
C PRO A 423 19.11 7.44 8.14
N PRO A 424 18.78 7.86 6.91
CA PRO A 424 19.39 9.04 6.30
C PRO A 424 18.88 10.34 6.94
N LYS A 425 19.67 11.41 6.84
CA LYS A 425 19.33 12.76 7.31
C LYS A 425 19.31 13.74 6.15
N ALA A 426 18.32 14.64 6.15
CA ALA A 426 18.14 15.60 5.07
C ALA A 426 19.24 16.66 5.06
N ALA A 427 19.61 17.11 3.87
CA ALA A 427 20.58 18.19 3.69
C ALA A 427 19.98 19.58 3.97
N GLN A 428 18.66 19.74 3.77
CA GLN A 428 17.93 20.98 4.02
C GLN A 428 16.93 20.80 5.16
N VAL A 429 16.95 21.71 6.14
CA VAL A 429 16.01 21.73 7.26
C VAL A 429 15.55 23.16 7.49
N HIS A 430 14.24 23.38 7.50
CA HIS A 430 13.65 24.70 7.70
C HIS A 430 12.53 24.69 8.75
N PRO A 431 12.58 25.55 9.78
CA PRO A 431 11.50 25.63 10.77
C PRO A 431 10.26 26.33 10.19
N LEU A 432 9.07 25.81 10.50
CA LEU A 432 7.83 26.59 10.43
C LEU A 432 7.51 27.08 11.84
N ILE A 433 7.41 28.40 12.00
CA ILE A 433 7.27 29.05 13.30
C ILE A 433 5.83 29.50 13.57
N ALA A 434 5.47 29.58 14.85
CA ALA A 434 4.19 30.08 15.31
C ALA A 434 4.06 31.58 15.06
N SER A 435 2.98 32.01 14.42
CA SER A 435 2.69 33.44 14.19
C SER A 435 2.26 34.15 15.48
N ARG A 436 1.63 33.44 16.41
CA ARG A 436 1.16 33.95 17.70
C ARG A 436 1.44 32.99 18.85
N ALA A 437 1.41 33.50 20.07
CA ALA A 437 1.42 32.68 21.28
C ALA A 437 0.02 32.13 21.60
N GLY A 438 -0.04 31.07 22.40
CA GLY A 438 -1.28 30.44 22.85
C GLY A 438 -1.14 28.93 22.95
N ARG A 439 -2.26 28.21 23.01
CA ARG A 439 -2.33 26.76 23.12
C ARG A 439 -2.69 26.11 21.79
N VAL A 440 -1.96 25.07 21.39
CA VAL A 440 -2.27 24.29 20.18
C VAL A 440 -3.54 23.45 20.43
N VAL A 441 -4.64 23.76 19.74
CA VAL A 441 -5.95 23.09 19.93
C VAL A 441 -6.36 22.22 18.75
N HIS A 442 -5.70 22.36 17.59
CA HIS A 442 -5.91 21.50 16.44
C HIS A 442 -4.63 21.28 15.64
N ILE A 443 -4.46 20.07 15.11
CA ILE A 443 -3.38 19.70 14.20
C ILE A 443 -3.99 18.96 13.00
N ASN A 444 -3.82 19.50 11.79
CA ASN A 444 -4.42 18.90 10.60
C ASN A 444 -3.51 17.82 9.99
N ASN A 445 -3.79 16.56 10.31
CA ASN A 445 -3.04 15.39 9.82
C ASN A 445 -2.89 15.34 8.30
N ARG A 446 -3.95 15.69 7.54
CA ARG A 446 -3.94 15.60 6.07
C ARG A 446 -3.04 16.65 5.45
N LYS A 447 -3.06 17.88 5.96
CA LYS A 447 -2.20 18.97 5.48
C LYS A 447 -0.74 18.71 5.83
N ILE A 448 -0.45 18.21 7.04
CA ILE A 448 0.92 17.85 7.43
C ILE A 448 1.44 16.68 6.59
N ALA A 449 0.62 15.66 6.35
CA ALA A 449 0.99 14.58 5.44
C ALA A 449 1.26 15.09 4.02
N ARG A 450 0.45 16.03 3.51
CA ARG A 450 0.70 16.65 2.21
C ARG A 450 2.01 17.45 2.21
N LEU A 451 2.30 18.22 3.26
CA LEU A 451 3.55 18.96 3.41
C LEU A 451 4.78 18.04 3.36
N ALA A 452 4.77 16.93 4.11
CA ALA A 452 5.85 15.95 4.10
C ALA A 452 6.06 15.32 2.71
N LYS A 453 4.99 15.07 1.97
CA LYS A 453 5.09 14.56 0.58
C LYS A 453 5.69 15.58 -0.37
N LEU A 454 5.26 16.83 -0.28
CA LEU A 454 5.78 17.90 -1.13
C LEU A 454 7.25 18.21 -0.84
N ALA A 455 7.74 17.88 0.36
CA ALA A 455 9.15 17.94 0.71
C ALA A 455 10.00 16.81 0.10
N GLY A 456 9.37 15.79 -0.50
CA GLY A 456 10.03 14.69 -1.21
C GLY A 456 9.73 13.29 -0.66
N ALA A 457 8.97 13.15 0.43
CA ALA A 457 8.66 11.82 0.99
C ALA A 457 7.55 11.10 0.18
N PRO A 458 7.60 9.76 0.01
CA PRO A 458 8.58 8.82 0.53
C PRO A 458 9.81 8.55 -0.37
N GLU A 459 9.87 9.13 -1.57
CA GLU A 459 10.93 8.85 -2.56
C GLU A 459 12.30 9.28 -2.04
N SER A 460 12.39 10.54 -1.57
CA SER A 460 13.53 11.08 -0.85
C SER A 460 13.46 10.62 0.61
N LYS A 461 14.17 9.53 0.95
CA LYS A 461 14.04 8.82 2.24
C LYS A 461 14.34 9.70 3.45
N ALA A 462 15.18 10.71 3.27
CA ALA A 462 15.54 11.66 4.31
C ALA A 462 14.51 12.78 4.51
N ALA A 463 13.60 12.96 3.54
CA ALA A 463 12.64 14.05 3.53
C ALA A 463 11.41 13.77 4.40
N GLY A 464 10.71 14.84 4.76
CA GLY A 464 9.50 14.79 5.56
C GLY A 464 9.31 15.98 6.49
N VAL A 465 8.64 15.75 7.61
CA VAL A 465 8.36 16.75 8.64
C VAL A 465 8.70 16.20 10.03
N GLN A 466 9.36 16.99 10.86
CA GLN A 466 9.57 16.71 12.27
C GLN A 466 8.76 17.68 13.14
N MET A 467 7.79 17.16 13.88
CA MET A 467 6.95 17.92 14.80
C MET A 467 7.77 18.41 16.00
N ALA A 468 7.65 19.70 16.32
CA ALA A 468 8.27 20.30 17.50
C ALA A 468 7.27 20.51 18.65
N VAL A 469 5.95 20.47 18.35
CA VAL A 469 4.87 20.66 19.31
C VAL A 469 3.82 19.56 19.20
N ARG A 470 3.05 19.37 20.26
CA ARG A 470 1.92 18.45 20.40
C ARG A 470 0.61 19.19 20.59
N LEU A 471 -0.49 18.48 20.38
CA LEU A 471 -1.81 18.94 20.73
C LEU A 471 -1.87 19.23 22.24
N GLY A 472 -2.31 20.43 22.59
CA GLY A 472 -2.43 20.91 23.96
C GLY A 472 -1.22 21.67 24.50
N ASP A 473 -0.12 21.74 23.76
CA ASP A 473 1.09 22.48 24.16
C ASP A 473 0.83 24.00 24.14
N GLU A 474 1.38 24.69 25.14
CA GLU A 474 1.50 26.15 25.17
C GLU A 474 2.73 26.57 24.35
N ILE A 475 2.56 27.54 23.46
CA ILE A 475 3.59 27.99 22.53
C ILE A 475 3.75 29.51 22.57
N ALA A 476 4.97 29.98 22.33
CA ALA A 476 5.28 31.39 22.15
C ALA A 476 5.23 31.80 20.66
N SER A 477 4.98 33.08 20.39
CA SER A 477 5.16 33.63 19.04
C SER A 477 6.63 33.48 18.62
N GLY A 478 6.87 33.00 17.40
CA GLY A 478 8.20 32.70 16.87
C GLY A 478 8.75 31.31 17.24
N GLN A 479 8.08 30.54 18.10
CA GLN A 479 8.49 29.18 18.44
C GLN A 479 8.31 28.23 17.23
N PRO A 480 9.25 27.33 16.92
CA PRO A 480 9.05 26.30 15.91
C PRO A 480 7.86 25.39 16.26
N LEU A 481 6.95 25.23 15.31
CA LEU A 481 5.84 24.26 15.35
C LEU A 481 6.29 22.90 14.79
N LEU A 482 7.05 22.95 13.70
CA LEU A 482 7.64 21.80 13.03
C LEU A 482 8.88 22.21 12.23
N HIS A 483 9.65 21.23 11.78
CA HIS A 483 10.74 21.40 10.83
C HIS A 483 10.43 20.62 9.54
N VAL A 484 10.61 21.27 8.39
CA VAL A 484 10.49 20.63 7.07
C VAL A 484 11.88 20.15 6.65
N HIS A 485 11.99 18.88 6.30
CA HIS A 485 13.22 18.22 5.87
C HIS A 485 13.11 17.87 4.39
N ALA A 486 14.09 18.28 3.58
CA ALA A 486 14.15 17.99 2.15
C ALA A 486 15.59 17.71 1.68
N GLU A 487 15.74 16.96 0.60
CA GLU A 487 17.07 16.67 0.04
C GLU A 487 17.60 17.84 -0.80
N THR A 488 16.72 18.55 -1.50
CA THR A 488 17.08 19.67 -2.36
C THR A 488 16.38 20.98 -1.96
N ALA A 489 16.99 22.11 -2.36
CA ALA A 489 16.38 23.42 -2.17
C ALA A 489 15.08 23.60 -2.98
N GLY A 490 14.95 22.91 -4.12
CA GLY A 490 13.75 22.97 -4.96
C GLY A 490 12.54 22.30 -4.31
N GLU A 491 12.71 21.08 -3.78
CA GLU A 491 11.68 20.38 -3.00
C GLU A 491 11.28 21.19 -1.77
N LEU A 492 12.27 21.73 -1.04
CA LEU A 492 12.00 22.58 0.12
C LEU A 492 11.17 23.80 -0.26
N GLY A 493 11.57 24.53 -1.31
CA GLY A 493 10.85 25.70 -1.80
C GLY A 493 9.40 25.38 -2.17
N TYR A 494 9.16 24.24 -2.83
CA TYR A 494 7.83 23.79 -3.20
C TYR A 494 6.96 23.43 -1.98
N ALA A 495 7.54 22.76 -0.99
CA ALA A 495 6.86 22.44 0.27
C ALA A 495 6.49 23.70 1.08
N LEU A 496 7.40 24.68 1.14
CA LEU A 496 7.17 25.94 1.85
C LEU A 496 6.12 26.81 1.16
N ASP A 497 6.07 26.84 -0.17
CA ASP A 497 5.00 27.51 -0.93
C ASP A 497 3.63 26.92 -0.58
N TYR A 498 3.50 25.60 -0.51
CA TYR A 498 2.27 24.97 -0.03
C TYR A 498 1.93 25.37 1.40
N ALA A 499 2.90 25.32 2.32
CA ALA A 499 2.66 25.68 3.73
C ALA A 499 2.13 27.11 3.88
N ALA A 500 2.58 28.05 3.06
CA ALA A 500 2.12 29.43 3.05
C ALA A 500 0.66 29.60 2.57
N HIS A 501 0.18 28.70 1.70
CA HIS A 501 -1.14 28.82 1.06
C HIS A 501 -2.17 27.76 1.51
N ALA A 502 -1.76 26.75 2.27
CA ALA A 502 -2.62 25.65 2.70
C ALA A 502 -3.66 26.04 3.76
N GLY A 503 -3.65 27.28 4.25
CA GLY A 503 -4.37 27.71 5.45
C GLY A 503 -3.82 27.02 6.70
N ASP A 504 -4.64 26.93 7.75
CA ASP A 504 -4.15 26.48 9.06
C ASP A 504 -3.75 24.99 9.06
N LEU A 505 -2.45 24.74 9.23
CA LEU A 505 -1.87 23.44 9.59
C LEU A 505 -2.09 23.15 11.08
N PHE A 506 -2.10 24.21 11.89
CA PHE A 506 -2.29 24.24 13.33
C PHE A 506 -3.31 25.32 13.69
N GLU A 507 -4.20 25.04 14.64
CA GLU A 507 -5.02 26.08 15.27
C GLU A 507 -4.48 26.32 16.68
N VAL A 508 -4.27 27.60 17.02
CA VAL A 508 -3.70 28.04 18.29
C VAL A 508 -4.69 28.98 18.95
N GLU A 509 -5.24 28.64 20.10
CA GLU A 509 -6.13 29.52 20.87
C GLU A 509 -5.34 30.36 21.87
N SER A 510 -5.76 31.60 22.08
CA SER A 510 -5.08 32.58 22.94
C SER A 510 -5.37 32.38 24.43
#